data_AF-A0AAU6GM78-F1
#
_entry.id   AF-A0AAU6GM78-F1
#
_cell.length_a   1.000
_cell.length_b   1.000
_cell.length_c   1.000
_cell.angle_alpha   90.00
_cell.angle_beta   90.00
_cell.angle_gamma   90.00
#
_symmetry.space_group_name_H-M   'P 1'
#
loop_
_entity.id
_entity.type
_entity.pdbx_description
1 polymer ?
#
loop_
_entity_poly.entity_id
_entity_poly.type
_entity_poly.pdbx_seq_one_letter_code
_entity_poly.pdbx_strand_id
1 'polypeptide(L)'
;MDEAYALATVLRESLTEQAGAEHPEALEARAVEAYIAHLCGDHREAVVLALAVARIRCSAGDPRAPEEVARAAAAWHRLDDERAAVAHGCELLHMWYQLERRGLLSPTHAGLAAAVRRRVDSLEAFV
;
A
#
# COMPACT_ATOMS: atom_id res chain seq x y z
N MET A 1 -13.12 17.49 2.48
CA MET A 1 -12.44 16.19 2.26
C MET A 1 -12.82 15.64 0.90
N ASP A 2 -14.11 15.59 0.57
CA ASP A 2 -14.61 15.10 -0.73
C ASP A 2 -14.00 15.81 -1.96
N GLU A 3 -13.85 17.15 -1.90
CA GLU A 3 -13.20 17.91 -2.99
C GLU A 3 -11.73 17.52 -3.17
N ALA A 4 -10.97 17.37 -2.07
CA ALA A 4 -9.57 16.96 -2.13
C ALA A 4 -9.43 15.54 -2.70
N TYR A 5 -10.35 14.66 -2.36
CA TYR A 5 -10.38 13.30 -2.89
C TYR A 5 -10.65 13.30 -4.41
N ALA A 6 -11.68 14.03 -4.85
CA ALA A 6 -12.00 14.16 -6.28
C ALA A 6 -10.85 14.76 -7.09
N LEU A 7 -10.18 15.80 -6.56
CA LEU A 7 -9.00 16.39 -7.22
C LEU A 7 -7.83 15.41 -7.31
N ALA A 8 -7.58 14.61 -6.27
CA ALA A 8 -6.53 13.60 -6.29
C ALA A 8 -6.82 12.48 -7.31
N THR A 9 -8.07 12.02 -7.40
CA THR A 9 -8.52 11.06 -8.41
C THR A 9 -8.30 11.59 -9.82
N VAL A 10 -8.76 12.81 -10.12
CA VAL A 10 -8.56 13.43 -11.45
C VAL A 10 -7.07 13.59 -11.77
N LEU A 11 -6.24 13.99 -10.79
CA LEU A 11 -4.80 14.12 -10.98
C LEU A 11 -4.15 12.76 -11.30
N ARG A 12 -4.47 11.70 -10.54
CA ARG A 12 -3.96 10.34 -10.80
C ARG A 12 -4.33 9.88 -12.19
N GLU A 13 -5.59 10.06 -12.58
CA GLU A 13 -6.12 9.62 -13.88
C GLU A 13 -5.43 10.36 -15.02
N SER A 14 -5.36 11.69 -14.95
CA SER A 14 -4.71 12.50 -15.98
C SER A 14 -3.24 12.15 -16.17
N LEU A 15 -2.47 12.00 -15.08
CA LEU A 15 -1.05 11.63 -15.17
C LEU A 15 -0.86 10.19 -15.66
N THR A 16 -1.74 9.27 -15.25
CA THR A 16 -1.72 7.88 -15.73
C THR A 16 -2.00 7.82 -17.23
N GLU A 17 -2.95 8.60 -17.73
CA GLU A 17 -3.29 8.67 -19.16
C GLU A 17 -2.16 9.29 -19.99
N GLN A 18 -1.53 10.34 -19.50
CA GLN A 18 -0.49 11.07 -20.23
C GLN A 18 0.86 10.34 -20.26
N ALA A 19 1.27 9.75 -19.14
CA ALA A 19 2.62 9.24 -18.95
C ALA A 19 2.70 7.74 -18.60
N GLY A 20 1.55 7.11 -18.32
CA GLY A 20 1.47 5.71 -17.90
C GLY A 20 1.47 5.53 -16.37
N ALA A 21 0.94 4.40 -15.92
CA ALA A 21 0.71 4.12 -14.49
C ALA A 21 1.99 3.98 -13.65
N GLU A 22 3.11 3.65 -14.28
CA GLU A 22 4.42 3.49 -13.64
C GLU A 22 5.24 4.78 -13.61
N HIS A 23 4.78 5.85 -14.27
CA HIS A 23 5.48 7.14 -14.28
C HIS A 23 5.60 7.69 -12.84
N PRO A 24 6.76 8.25 -12.43
CA PRO A 24 6.95 8.72 -11.06
C PRO A 24 5.85 9.66 -10.57
N GLU A 25 5.41 10.61 -11.40
CA GLU A 25 4.35 11.57 -11.04
C GLU A 25 2.99 10.89 -10.90
N ALA A 26 2.67 9.90 -11.75
CA ALA A 26 1.44 9.13 -11.64
C ALA A 26 1.43 8.27 -10.37
N LEU A 27 2.59 7.76 -9.95
CA LEU A 27 2.75 7.05 -8.68
C LEU A 27 2.59 7.97 -7.47
N GLU A 28 3.19 9.17 -7.50
CA GLU A 28 3.02 10.15 -6.41
C GLU A 28 1.54 10.58 -6.29
N ALA A 29 0.86 10.85 -7.41
CA ALA A 29 -0.57 11.17 -7.39
C ALA A 29 -1.42 10.03 -6.81
N ARG A 30 -1.11 8.78 -7.18
CA ARG A 30 -1.77 7.60 -6.61
C ARG A 30 -1.50 7.44 -5.10
N ALA A 31 -0.29 7.75 -4.63
CA ALA A 31 0.04 7.72 -3.20
C ALA A 31 -0.72 8.80 -2.42
N VAL A 32 -0.87 10.00 -2.99
CA VAL A 32 -1.66 11.10 -2.40
C VAL A 32 -3.14 10.71 -2.32
N GLU A 33 -3.72 10.15 -3.37
CA GLU A 33 -5.11 9.68 -3.36
C GLU A 33 -5.33 8.57 -2.34
N ALA A 34 -4.40 7.60 -2.24
CA ALA A 34 -4.45 6.56 -1.21
C ALA A 34 -4.50 7.15 0.21
N TYR A 35 -3.69 8.18 0.47
CA TYR A 35 -3.67 8.85 1.76
C TYR A 35 -4.97 9.62 2.02
N ILE A 36 -5.52 10.31 1.03
CA ILE A 36 -6.80 11.02 1.19
C ILE A 36 -7.95 10.04 1.40
N ALA A 37 -8.02 8.94 0.64
CA ALA A 37 -8.99 7.87 0.86
C ALA A 37 -8.92 7.34 2.30
N HIS A 38 -7.70 7.12 2.83
CA HIS A 38 -7.50 6.71 4.21
C HIS A 38 -8.07 7.72 5.21
N LEU A 39 -7.81 9.01 5.01
CA LEU A 39 -8.34 10.08 5.87
C LEU A 39 -9.87 10.23 5.78
N CYS A 40 -10.46 9.92 4.61
CA CYS A 40 -11.90 9.90 4.41
C CYS A 40 -12.59 8.66 5.00
N GLY A 41 -11.82 7.66 5.47
CA GLY A 41 -12.36 6.40 5.97
C GLY A 41 -12.64 5.35 4.89
N ASP A 42 -12.34 5.63 3.63
CA ASP A 42 -12.42 4.63 2.55
C ASP A 42 -11.16 3.75 2.58
N HIS A 43 -11.10 2.88 3.59
CA HIS A 43 -9.95 2.02 3.84
C HIS A 43 -9.77 0.94 2.77
N ARG A 44 -10.86 0.56 2.07
CA ARG A 44 -10.79 -0.38 0.96
C ARG A 44 -10.03 0.24 -0.21
N GLU A 45 -10.42 1.44 -0.64
CA GLU A 45 -9.75 2.12 -1.74
C GLU A 45 -8.32 2.53 -1.38
N ALA A 46 -8.13 3.02 -0.15
CA ALA A 46 -6.80 3.37 0.36
C ALA A 46 -5.80 2.21 0.27
N VAL A 47 -6.21 1.00 0.65
CA VAL A 47 -5.37 -0.20 0.57
C VAL A 47 -5.03 -0.56 -0.86
N VAL A 48 -6.02 -0.56 -1.75
CA VAL A 48 -5.80 -0.92 -3.16
C VAL A 48 -4.81 0.03 -3.82
N LEU A 49 -4.98 1.34 -3.64
CA LEU A 49 -4.10 2.35 -4.20
C LEU A 49 -2.68 2.27 -3.61
N ALA A 50 -2.56 2.14 -2.28
CA ALA A 50 -1.26 2.05 -1.62
C ALA A 50 -0.48 0.79 -2.01
N LEU A 51 -1.15 -0.37 -2.11
CA LEU A 51 -0.52 -1.62 -2.57
C LEU A 51 -0.03 -1.52 -4.02
N ALA A 52 -0.78 -0.85 -4.89
CA ALA A 52 -0.35 -0.65 -6.27
C ALA A 52 0.96 0.16 -6.34
N VAL A 53 1.09 1.24 -5.55
CA VAL A 53 2.33 2.03 -5.47
C VAL A 53 3.47 1.18 -4.91
N ALA A 54 3.24 0.49 -3.79
CA ALA A 54 4.24 -0.37 -3.15
C ALA A 54 4.75 -1.45 -4.11
N ARG A 55 3.85 -2.10 -4.86
CA ARG A 55 4.18 -3.15 -5.83
C ARG A 55 5.07 -2.64 -6.97
N ILE A 56 4.74 -1.48 -7.53
CA ILE A 56 5.51 -0.88 -8.63
C ILE A 56 6.92 -0.52 -8.13
N ARG A 57 7.03 0.17 -6.99
CA ARG A 57 8.33 0.54 -6.41
C ARG A 57 9.16 -0.67 -5.98
N CYS A 58 8.52 -1.70 -5.41
CA CYS A 58 9.19 -2.96 -5.11
C CYS A 58 9.72 -3.62 -6.39
N SER A 59 8.93 -3.69 -7.44
CA SER A 59 9.36 -4.30 -8.72
C SER A 59 10.54 -3.55 -9.34
N ALA A 60 10.54 -2.22 -9.26
CA ALA A 60 11.60 -1.35 -9.77
C ALA A 60 12.88 -1.34 -8.90
N GLY A 61 12.85 -1.90 -7.69
CA GLY A 61 13.98 -1.82 -6.74
C GLY A 61 14.20 -0.40 -6.20
N ASP A 62 13.15 0.41 -6.16
CA ASP A 62 13.20 1.80 -5.71
C ASP A 62 13.53 1.86 -4.20
N PRO A 63 14.48 2.71 -3.76
CA PRO A 63 14.83 2.86 -2.35
C PRO A 63 13.67 3.34 -1.46
N ARG A 64 12.61 3.93 -2.01
CA ARG A 64 11.40 4.33 -1.28
C ARG A 64 10.42 3.17 -1.06
N ALA A 65 10.64 2.01 -1.68
CA ALA A 65 9.74 0.87 -1.59
C ALA A 65 9.43 0.42 -0.14
N PRO A 66 10.39 0.38 0.82
CA PRO A 66 10.08 0.03 2.21
C PRO A 66 9.03 0.96 2.85
N GLU A 67 9.11 2.25 2.57
CA GLU A 67 8.17 3.24 3.11
C GLU A 67 6.77 3.05 2.51
N GLU A 68 6.67 2.77 1.21
CA GLU A 68 5.36 2.52 0.57
C GLU A 68 4.71 1.22 1.07
N VAL A 69 5.50 0.16 1.33
CA VAL A 69 4.99 -1.06 1.96
C VAL A 69 4.48 -0.76 3.39
N ALA A 70 5.18 0.08 4.15
CA ALA A 70 4.71 0.49 5.48
C ALA A 70 3.41 1.31 5.43
N ARG A 71 3.28 2.23 4.46
CA ARG A 71 2.03 3.01 4.25
C ARG A 71 0.87 2.11 3.85
N ALA A 72 1.10 1.17 2.93
CA ALA A 72 0.10 0.17 2.57
C ALA A 72 -0.32 -0.70 3.76
N ALA A 73 0.61 -1.07 4.63
CA ALA A 73 0.31 -1.80 5.86
C ALA A 73 -0.53 -0.98 6.87
N ALA A 74 -0.29 0.33 6.96
CA ALA A 74 -1.09 1.22 7.80
C ALA A 74 -2.54 1.35 7.30
N ALA A 75 -2.73 1.48 5.99
CA ALA A 75 -4.07 1.45 5.39
C ALA A 75 -4.75 0.08 5.60
N TRP A 76 -3.99 -1.00 5.39
CA TRP A 76 -4.45 -2.38 5.56
C TRP A 76 -4.92 -2.69 6.97
N HIS A 77 -4.28 -2.11 7.98
CA HIS A 77 -4.69 -2.30 9.37
C HIS A 77 -6.09 -1.74 9.68
N ARG A 78 -6.68 -0.91 8.81
CA ARG A 78 -8.04 -0.40 8.96
C ARG A 78 -9.08 -1.18 8.12
N LEU A 79 -8.67 -2.25 7.44
CA LEU A 79 -9.57 -3.02 6.59
C LEU A 79 -10.41 -3.99 7.42
N ASP A 80 -11.74 -3.88 7.29
CA ASP A 80 -12.70 -4.70 8.04
C ASP A 80 -13.08 -6.00 7.33
N ASP A 81 -12.94 -6.07 6.01
CA ASP A 81 -13.16 -7.29 5.24
C ASP A 81 -12.03 -8.29 5.52
N GLU A 82 -12.32 -9.32 6.31
CA GLU A 82 -11.34 -10.32 6.75
C GLU A 82 -10.69 -11.07 5.59
N ARG A 83 -11.44 -11.39 4.54
CA ARG A 83 -10.91 -12.11 3.38
C ARG A 83 -9.95 -11.23 2.59
N ALA A 84 -10.33 -9.98 2.37
CA ALA A 84 -9.45 -9.00 1.74
C ALA A 84 -8.24 -8.70 2.64
N ALA A 85 -8.41 -8.66 3.96
CA ALA A 85 -7.32 -8.46 4.91
C ALA A 85 -6.31 -9.61 4.87
N VAL A 86 -6.73 -10.88 4.81
CA VAL A 86 -5.80 -12.00 4.62
C VAL A 86 -5.06 -11.88 3.30
N ALA A 87 -5.77 -11.66 2.18
CA ALA A 87 -5.17 -11.58 0.85
C ALA A 87 -4.12 -10.46 0.76
N HIS A 88 -4.48 -9.24 1.17
CA HIS A 88 -3.59 -8.08 1.14
C HIS A 88 -2.47 -8.18 2.18
N GLY A 89 -2.72 -8.82 3.33
CA GLY A 89 -1.70 -9.08 4.34
C GLY A 89 -0.61 -10.02 3.82
N CYS A 90 -1.01 -11.11 3.15
CA CYS A 90 -0.08 -12.02 2.48
C CYS A 90 0.75 -11.32 1.40
N GLU A 91 0.14 -10.43 0.62
CA GLU A 91 0.85 -9.62 -0.37
C GLU A 91 1.92 -8.70 0.28
N LEU A 92 1.57 -8.01 1.37
CA LEU A 92 2.51 -7.18 2.12
C LEU A 92 3.70 -8.00 2.64
N LEU A 93 3.43 -9.17 3.23
CA LEU A 93 4.47 -10.07 3.73
C LEU A 93 5.38 -10.56 2.60
N HIS A 94 4.83 -10.82 1.41
CA HIS A 94 5.62 -11.16 0.24
C HIS A 94 6.55 -10.01 -0.17
N MET A 95 6.04 -8.77 -0.25
CA MET A 95 6.87 -7.61 -0.58
C MET A 95 7.98 -7.38 0.45
N TRP A 96 7.68 -7.49 1.74
CA TRP A 96 8.71 -7.41 2.79
C TRP A 96 9.79 -8.47 2.60
N TYR A 97 9.42 -9.72 2.36
CA TYR A 97 10.40 -10.78 2.09
C TYR A 97 11.32 -10.43 0.89
N GLN A 98 10.79 -9.85 -0.18
CA GLN A 98 11.61 -9.41 -1.31
C GLN A 98 12.56 -8.26 -0.94
N LEU A 99 12.08 -7.28 -0.16
CA LEU A 99 12.89 -6.16 0.30
C LEU A 99 14.01 -6.60 1.26
N GLU A 100 13.73 -7.56 2.15
CA GLU A 100 14.71 -8.15 3.06
C GLU A 100 15.84 -8.82 2.29
N ARG A 101 15.50 -9.65 1.30
CA ARG A 101 16.49 -10.32 0.42
C ARG A 101 17.38 -9.36 -0.34
N ARG A 102 16.91 -8.14 -0.58
CA ARG A 102 17.66 -7.07 -1.24
C ARG A 102 18.44 -6.19 -0.27
N GLY A 103 18.35 -6.43 1.04
CA GLY A 103 19.01 -5.62 2.07
C GLY A 103 18.41 -4.21 2.22
N LEU A 104 17.17 -4.00 1.77
CA LEU A 104 16.52 -2.69 1.77
C LEU A 104 15.66 -2.42 3.02
N LEU A 105 15.53 -3.39 3.92
CA LEU A 105 14.73 -3.22 5.14
C LEU A 105 15.53 -2.75 6.34
N SER A 106 15.06 -1.68 6.97
CA SER A 106 15.53 -1.28 8.30
C SER A 106 14.79 -2.04 9.41
N PRO A 107 15.36 -2.11 10.63
CA PRO A 107 14.71 -2.74 11.78
C PRO A 107 13.31 -2.20 12.10
N THR A 108 13.05 -0.91 11.84
CA THR A 108 11.73 -0.29 12.03
C THR A 108 10.66 -0.97 11.17
N HIS A 109 11.00 -1.33 9.92
CA HIS A 109 10.07 -2.01 9.01
C HIS A 109 9.81 -3.47 9.43
N ALA A 110 10.78 -4.14 10.06
CA ALA A 110 10.64 -5.52 10.53
C ALA A 110 9.55 -5.66 11.61
N GLY A 111 9.42 -4.66 12.50
CA GLY A 111 8.36 -4.64 13.51
C GLY A 111 6.95 -4.60 12.91
N LEU A 112 6.76 -3.84 11.82
CA LEU A 112 5.50 -3.76 11.08
C LEU A 112 5.16 -5.09 10.39
N ALA A 113 6.15 -5.73 9.75
CA ALA A 113 5.95 -7.04 9.12
C ALA A 113 5.50 -8.10 10.14
N ALA A 114 6.08 -8.09 11.36
CA ALA A 114 5.66 -8.99 12.42
C ALA A 114 4.23 -8.71 12.92
N ALA A 115 3.81 -7.44 12.97
CA ALA A 115 2.44 -7.08 13.31
C ALA A 115 1.43 -7.54 12.25
N VAL A 116 1.77 -7.38 10.97
CA VAL A 116 0.95 -7.87 9.86
C VAL A 116 0.80 -9.38 9.93
N ARG A 117 1.89 -10.12 10.13
CA ARG A 117 1.88 -11.57 10.26
C ARG A 117 0.96 -12.05 11.37
N ARG A 118 1.10 -11.52 12.59
CA ARG A 118 0.24 -11.88 13.72
C ARG A 118 -1.25 -11.68 13.42
N ARG A 119 -1.62 -10.61 12.72
CA ARG A 119 -3.02 -10.35 12.37
C ARG A 119 -3.51 -11.28 11.25
N VAL A 120 -2.70 -11.55 10.23
CA VAL A 120 -3.06 -12.53 9.19
C VAL A 120 -3.29 -13.90 9.83
N ASP A 121 -2.33 -14.39 10.64
CA ASP A 121 -2.45 -15.68 11.33
C ASP A 121 -3.71 -15.74 12.22
N SER A 122 -4.03 -14.62 12.88
CA SER A 122 -5.24 -14.53 13.69
C SER A 122 -6.52 -14.60 12.85
N LEU A 123 -6.57 -13.97 11.67
CA LEU A 123 -7.75 -13.99 10.80
C LEU A 123 -7.94 -15.35 10.16
N GLU A 124 -6.85 -16.00 9.74
CA GLU A 124 -6.89 -17.35 9.17
C GLU A 124 -7.34 -18.42 10.18
N ALA A 125 -7.16 -18.19 11.49
CA ALA A 125 -7.63 -19.10 12.52
C ALA A 125 -9.17 -19.14 12.68
N PHE A 126 -9.90 -18.17 12.10
CA PHE A 126 -11.36 -18.04 12.19
C PHE A 126 -12.09 -18.35 10.88
N VAL A 127 -11.36 -18.72 9.81
CA VAL A 127 -11.89 -19.08 8.48
C VAL A 127 -11.90 -20.60 8.30
#